data_AF-A0A2I0JMZ0-F1
#
_entry.id   AF-A0A2I0JMZ0-F1
#
_cell.length_a   1.000
_cell.length_b   1.000
_cell.length_c   1.000
_cell.angle_alpha   90.00
_cell.angle_beta   90.00
_cell.angle_gamma   90.00
#
_symmetry.space_group_name_H-M   'P 1'
#
loop_
_entity.id
_entity.type
_entity.pdbx_description
1 polymer ?
#
loop_
_entity_poly.entity_id
_entity_poly.type
_entity_poly.pdbx_seq_one_letter_code
_entity_poly.pdbx_strand_id
1 'polypeptide(L)'
;MDAVLESLGLSQLPGDDSINIMEQFQEGSQLMVVNCYPQCPEPDLTLGMPPHSDYGFLTLLLQDQVQGLQILHREDWVTVKPIPGAFVVNVGDHLEIFSNGRYKSVLHRVLVNSARSRISVATLHSLPCECTIRPSSKLIDESNPRQYKDTDFASFLEYISSCEPKKKNFLESRKLST
;
A
#
# COMPACT_ATOMS: atom_id res chain seq x y z
N MET A 1 -0.07 -12.12 7.08
CA MET A 1 0.17 -11.14 8.16
C MET A 1 1.14 -11.69 9.20
N ASP A 2 1.09 -12.98 9.56
CA ASP A 2 1.98 -13.56 10.59
C ASP A 2 3.47 -13.33 10.33
N ALA A 3 3.95 -13.64 9.12
CA ALA A 3 5.35 -13.43 8.74
C ALA A 3 5.79 -11.95 8.84
N VAL A 4 4.87 -11.01 8.59
CA VAL A 4 5.14 -9.57 8.75
C VAL A 4 5.34 -9.26 10.24
N LEU A 5 4.44 -9.71 11.11
CA LEU A 5 4.56 -9.50 12.56
C LEU A 5 5.79 -10.18 13.15
N GLU A 6 6.10 -11.40 12.71
CA GLU A 6 7.30 -12.13 13.12
C GLU A 6 8.57 -11.37 12.77
N SER A 7 8.68 -10.89 11.53
CA SER A 7 9.85 -10.11 11.09
C SER A 7 10.02 -8.78 11.84
N LEU A 8 8.92 -8.23 12.39
CA LEU A 8 8.93 -7.04 13.22
C LEU A 8 9.22 -7.35 14.70
N GLY A 9 9.35 -8.62 15.08
CA GLY A 9 9.54 -9.05 16.47
C GLY A 9 8.28 -8.94 17.32
N LEU A 10 7.09 -8.94 16.70
CA LEU A 10 5.80 -8.78 17.38
C LEU A 10 5.10 -10.10 17.69
N SER A 11 5.58 -11.24 17.18
CA SER A 11 4.90 -12.54 17.26
C SER A 11 4.93 -13.23 18.64
N GLN A 12 5.74 -12.77 19.61
CA GLN A 12 5.97 -13.52 20.87
C GLN A 12 5.96 -12.69 22.17
N LEU A 13 5.52 -11.43 22.13
CA LEU A 13 5.57 -10.58 23.33
C LEU A 13 4.26 -10.69 24.14
N PRO A 14 4.30 -11.14 25.41
CA PRO A 14 3.14 -11.05 26.30
C PRO A 14 2.82 -9.57 26.51
N GLY A 15 1.67 -9.13 26.00
CA GLY A 15 1.23 -7.73 26.05
C GLY A 15 0.50 -7.33 24.77
N ASP A 16 -0.81 -7.56 24.77
CA ASP A 16 -1.92 -6.88 24.07
C ASP A 16 -1.83 -6.58 22.55
N ASP A 17 -0.86 -5.81 22.07
CA ASP A 17 -0.93 -5.19 20.73
C ASP A 17 -0.85 -6.19 19.55
N SER A 18 -0.09 -7.29 19.66
CA SER A 18 0.16 -8.19 18.53
C SER A 18 -0.91 -9.27 18.34
N ILE A 19 -1.55 -9.69 19.44
CA ILE A 19 -2.71 -10.58 19.39
C ILE A 19 -3.89 -9.79 18.82
N ASN A 20 -4.09 -8.55 19.29
CA ASN A 20 -5.16 -7.67 18.82
C ASN A 20 -5.03 -7.33 17.31
N ILE A 21 -3.84 -6.97 16.82
CA ILE A 21 -3.67 -6.64 15.39
C ILE A 21 -3.94 -7.83 14.46
N MET A 22 -3.59 -9.05 14.87
CA MET A 22 -3.85 -10.24 14.06
C MET A 22 -5.35 -10.55 13.99
N GLU A 23 -6.03 -10.52 15.14
CA GLU A 23 -7.49 -10.70 15.22
C GLU A 23 -8.23 -9.62 14.41
N GLN A 24 -7.84 -8.35 14.56
CA GLN A 24 -8.38 -7.25 13.76
C GLN A 24 -8.11 -7.46 12.26
N PHE A 25 -6.92 -7.92 11.87
CA PHE A 25 -6.64 -8.16 10.46
C PHE A 25 -7.48 -9.31 9.89
N GLN A 26 -7.79 -10.34 10.69
CA GLN A 26 -8.68 -11.44 10.29
C GLN A 26 -10.13 -10.99 10.13
N GLU A 27 -10.61 -10.10 11.01
CA GLU A 27 -11.93 -9.43 10.90
C GLU A 27 -11.89 -8.20 9.99
N GLY A 28 -10.77 -8.01 9.28
CA GLY A 28 -10.44 -6.80 8.55
C GLY A 28 -11.28 -6.56 7.31
N SER A 29 -10.98 -5.45 6.64
CA SER A 29 -11.61 -5.08 5.38
C SER A 29 -10.82 -5.61 4.19
N GLN A 30 -11.54 -6.02 3.14
CA GLN A 30 -10.98 -6.40 1.85
C GLN A 30 -11.68 -5.62 0.73
N LEU A 31 -10.91 -4.92 -0.10
CA LEU A 31 -11.38 -4.27 -1.32
C LEU A 31 -10.79 -4.98 -2.53
N MET A 32 -11.64 -5.46 -3.43
CA MET A 32 -11.22 -6.02 -4.71
C MET A 32 -11.45 -5.01 -5.84
N VAL A 33 -10.40 -4.74 -6.61
CA VAL A 33 -10.44 -3.84 -7.76
C VAL A 33 -10.03 -4.63 -9.01
N VAL A 34 -10.95 -4.73 -9.97
CA VAL A 34 -10.67 -5.32 -11.29
C VAL A 34 -10.34 -4.19 -12.24
N ASN A 35 -9.10 -4.16 -12.72
CA ASN A 35 -8.63 -3.14 -13.63
C ASN A 35 -8.53 -3.70 -15.06
N CYS A 36 -9.08 -2.97 -16.02
CA CYS A 36 -8.93 -3.23 -17.45
C CYS A 36 -8.30 -2.00 -18.11
N TYR A 37 -7.12 -2.18 -18.69
CA TYR A 37 -6.38 -1.15 -19.40
C TYR A 37 -6.41 -1.47 -20.89
N PRO A 38 -7.23 -0.77 -21.70
CA PRO A 38 -7.30 -0.99 -23.14
C PRO A 38 -5.98 -0.68 -23.85
N GLN A 39 -5.86 -1.14 -25.09
CA GLN A 39 -4.81 -0.70 -26.00
C GLN A 39 -4.86 0.82 -26.18
N CYS A 40 -3.70 1.47 -26.19
CA CYS A 40 -3.56 2.90 -26.38
C CYS A 40 -2.67 3.19 -27.61
N PRO A 41 -3.15 3.95 -28.61
CA PRO A 41 -2.37 4.22 -29.83
C PRO A 41 -1.14 5.11 -29.57
N GLU A 42 -1.20 5.97 -28.54
CA GLU A 42 -0.12 6.89 -28.16
C GLU A 42 0.30 6.64 -26.70
N PRO A 43 0.89 5.46 -26.39
CA PRO A 43 1.12 5.03 -25.01
C PRO A 43 2.15 5.88 -24.25
N ASP A 44 2.97 6.65 -24.95
CA ASP A 44 3.96 7.56 -24.35
C ASP A 44 3.33 8.86 -23.82
N LEU A 45 2.08 9.16 -24.21
CA LEU A 45 1.37 10.38 -23.82
C LEU A 45 0.43 10.19 -22.63
N THR A 46 0.23 8.97 -22.14
CA THR A 46 -0.72 8.69 -21.06
C THR A 46 -0.30 7.52 -20.17
N LEU A 47 -0.96 7.42 -19.02
CA LEU A 47 -0.80 6.32 -18.08
C LEU A 47 -2.14 5.59 -17.95
N GLY A 48 -2.08 4.27 -17.75
CA GLY A 48 -3.26 3.49 -17.38
C GLY A 48 -3.70 3.80 -15.95
N MET A 49 -2.74 4.01 -15.05
CA MET A 49 -2.98 4.50 -13.69
C MET A 49 -1.84 5.44 -13.28
N PRO A 50 -2.12 6.66 -12.78
CA PRO A 50 -1.09 7.59 -12.35
C PRO A 50 -0.31 7.07 -11.13
N PRO A 51 0.85 7.67 -10.81
CA PRO A 51 1.60 7.35 -9.59
C PRO A 51 0.75 7.46 -8.32
N HIS A 52 0.69 6.38 -7.55
CA HIS A 52 0.00 6.32 -6.25
C HIS A 52 0.64 5.29 -5.32
N SER A 53 0.30 5.35 -4.03
CA SER A 53 0.53 4.28 -3.06
C SER A 53 -0.81 3.68 -2.65
N ASP A 54 -0.78 2.44 -2.16
CA ASP A 54 -2.01 1.73 -1.79
C ASP A 54 -2.44 2.04 -0.37
N TYR A 55 -3.75 2.18 -0.19
CA TYR A 55 -4.38 2.17 1.13
C TYR A 55 -4.33 0.77 1.75
N GLY A 56 -4.30 0.70 3.08
CA GLY A 56 -4.33 -0.56 3.82
C GLY A 56 -2.94 -1.12 4.11
N PHE A 57 -2.90 -2.38 4.52
CA PHE A 57 -1.69 -3.05 4.98
C PHE A 57 -0.96 -3.76 3.85
N LEU A 58 -1.69 -4.58 3.08
CA LEU A 58 -1.13 -5.41 2.03
C LEU A 58 -2.06 -5.45 0.83
N THR A 59 -1.50 -5.29 -0.35
CA THR A 59 -2.19 -5.58 -1.60
C THR A 59 -1.60 -6.83 -2.23
N LEU A 60 -2.47 -7.74 -2.64
CA LEU A 60 -2.13 -8.87 -3.49
C LEU A 60 -2.66 -8.57 -4.89
N LEU A 61 -1.76 -8.54 -5.87
CA LEU A 61 -2.07 -8.23 -7.25
C LEU A 61 -1.87 -9.47 -8.13
N LEU A 62 -2.96 -9.94 -8.71
CA LEU A 62 -2.94 -10.87 -9.84
C LEU A 62 -2.91 -10.06 -11.13
N GLN A 63 -1.97 -10.39 -12.02
CA GLN A 63 -1.87 -9.75 -13.33
C GLN A 63 -1.70 -10.78 -14.43
N ASP A 64 -2.18 -10.45 -15.62
CA ASP A 64 -1.92 -11.23 -16.82
C ASP A 64 -0.44 -11.13 -17.27
N GLN A 65 -0.13 -11.66 -18.45
CA GLN A 65 1.23 -11.67 -19.00
C GLN A 65 1.61 -10.36 -19.73
N VAL A 66 0.78 -9.32 -19.64
CA VAL A 66 1.04 -8.02 -20.28
C VAL A 66 1.74 -7.10 -19.26
N GLN A 67 2.93 -6.61 -19.63
CA GLN A 67 3.67 -5.66 -18.81
C GLN A 67 2.91 -4.34 -18.68
N GLY A 68 3.10 -3.66 -17.56
CA GLY A 68 2.52 -2.33 -17.35
C GLY A 68 2.77 -1.77 -15.96
N LEU A 69 2.79 -2.62 -14.93
CA LEU A 69 3.09 -2.19 -13.57
C LEU A 69 4.54 -1.70 -13.46
N GLN A 70 4.72 -0.49 -12.93
CA GLN A 70 6.02 0.03 -12.53
C GLN A 70 5.98 0.47 -11.06
N ILE A 71 7.08 0.25 -10.35
CA ILE A 71 7.30 0.76 -8.99
C ILE A 71 8.40 1.82 -9.01
N LEU A 72 8.31 2.81 -8.12
CA LEU A 72 9.37 3.79 -7.93
C LEU A 72 10.40 3.22 -6.95
N HIS A 73 11.62 3.02 -7.43
CA HIS A 73 12.74 2.54 -6.62
C HIS A 73 13.96 3.43 -6.84
N ARG A 74 14.46 4.07 -5.77
CA ARG A 74 15.62 4.98 -5.83
C ARG A 74 15.49 6.04 -6.93
N GLU A 75 14.32 6.69 -6.98
CA GLU A 75 13.97 7.75 -7.96
C GLU A 75 13.73 7.25 -9.40
N ASP A 76 13.98 5.97 -9.69
CA ASP A 76 13.73 5.37 -11.00
C ASP A 76 12.46 4.52 -11.03
N TRP A 77 11.75 4.56 -12.16
CA TRP A 77 10.62 3.69 -12.42
C TRP A 77 11.10 2.33 -12.93
N VAL A 78 10.84 1.27 -12.15
CA VAL A 78 11.23 -0.10 -12.46
C VAL A 78 10.01 -0.92 -12.85
N THR A 79 10.05 -1.55 -14.03
CA THR A 79 8.98 -2.42 -14.51
C THR A 79 8.97 -3.75 -13.76
N VAL A 80 7.82 -4.10 -13.20
CA VAL A 80 7.60 -5.40 -12.56
C VAL A 80 7.22 -6.41 -13.65
N LYS A 81 8.11 -7.37 -13.92
CA LYS A 81 7.87 -8.42 -14.91
C LYS A 81 6.77 -9.37 -14.41
N PRO A 82 5.70 -9.63 -15.19
CA PRO A 82 4.73 -10.65 -14.85
C PRO A 82 5.37 -12.04 -14.76
N ILE A 83 5.02 -12.78 -13.71
CA ILE A 83 5.47 -14.16 -13.48
C ILE A 83 4.21 -15.05 -13.46
N PRO A 84 4.08 -16.05 -14.36
CA PRO A 84 2.96 -16.97 -14.35
C PRO A 84 2.77 -17.66 -12.99
N GLY A 85 1.53 -17.70 -12.51
CA GLY A 85 1.18 -18.35 -11.24
C GLY A 85 1.61 -17.62 -9.97
N ALA A 86 2.11 -16.38 -10.09
CA ALA A 86 2.54 -15.58 -8.95
C ALA A 86 1.62 -14.38 -8.71
N PHE A 87 1.54 -13.96 -7.45
CA PHE A 87 1.05 -12.64 -7.06
C PHE A 87 2.21 -11.67 -6.91
N VAL A 88 1.99 -10.42 -7.25
CA VAL A 88 2.79 -9.32 -6.72
C VAL A 88 2.19 -8.94 -5.37
N VAL A 89 3.03 -8.82 -4.34
CA VAL A 89 2.60 -8.36 -3.01
C VAL A 89 3.26 -7.01 -2.75
N ASN A 90 2.47 -5.99 -2.41
CA ASN A 90 2.97 -4.69 -2.03
C ASN A 90 2.48 -4.27 -0.63
N VAL A 91 3.36 -3.55 0.06
CA VAL A 91 3.06 -2.88 1.32
C VAL A 91 2.19 -1.67 1.03
N GLY A 92 1.11 -1.51 1.79
CA GLY A 92 0.27 -0.31 1.78
C GLY A 92 0.64 0.67 2.88
N ASP A 93 0.07 1.87 2.80
CA ASP A 93 0.36 3.01 3.67
C ASP A 93 0.10 2.70 5.15
N HIS A 94 -0.92 1.91 5.48
CA HIS A 94 -1.23 1.56 6.87
C HIS A 94 -0.17 0.66 7.50
N LEU A 95 0.44 -0.25 6.73
CA LEU A 95 1.51 -1.10 7.27
C LEU A 95 2.81 -0.29 7.46
N GLU A 96 3.10 0.68 6.59
CA GLU A 96 4.22 1.60 6.84
C GLU A 96 3.99 2.41 8.12
N ILE A 97 2.79 2.97 8.31
CA ILE A 97 2.43 3.72 9.53
C ILE A 97 2.53 2.81 10.77
N PHE A 98 1.90 1.63 10.75
CA PHE A 98 1.92 0.67 11.86
C PHE A 98 3.33 0.23 12.23
N SER A 99 4.16 -0.05 11.23
CA SER A 99 5.56 -0.45 11.44
C SER A 99 6.51 0.70 11.79
N ASN A 100 5.97 1.91 11.98
CA ASN A 100 6.71 3.15 12.19
C ASN A 100 7.85 3.33 11.18
N GLY A 101 7.56 3.07 9.90
CA GLY A 101 8.49 3.26 8.79
C GLY A 101 9.45 2.09 8.50
N ARG A 102 9.38 0.96 9.24
CA ARG A 102 10.24 -0.21 8.97
C ARG A 102 9.88 -0.92 7.66
N TYR A 103 8.59 -1.03 7.35
CA TYR A 103 8.12 -1.39 6.02
C TYR A 103 7.87 -0.13 5.19
N LYS A 104 8.10 -0.22 3.88
CA LYS A 104 7.94 0.89 2.94
C LYS A 104 6.82 0.64 1.94
N SER A 105 5.80 1.48 1.99
CA SER A 105 4.82 1.69 0.94
C SER A 105 5.48 2.48 -0.18
N VAL A 106 5.44 1.94 -1.39
CA VAL A 106 6.14 2.51 -2.55
C VAL A 106 5.13 3.05 -3.55
N LEU A 107 5.49 4.17 -4.18
CA LEU A 107 4.72 4.66 -5.33
C LEU A 107 4.81 3.64 -6.46
N HIS A 108 3.68 3.41 -7.11
CA HIS A 108 3.57 2.58 -8.28
C HIS A 108 2.60 3.22 -9.28
N ARG A 109 2.76 2.86 -10.55
CA ARG A 109 1.93 3.35 -11.67
C ARG A 109 1.71 2.24 -12.68
N VAL A 110 0.77 2.42 -13.58
CA VAL A 110 0.51 1.47 -14.67
C VAL A 110 0.68 2.16 -16.02
N LEU A 111 1.57 1.64 -16.85
CA LEU A 111 1.72 2.00 -18.25
C LEU A 111 0.66 1.28 -19.10
N VAL A 112 0.26 1.93 -20.19
CA VAL A 112 -0.51 1.31 -21.28
C VAL A 112 0.41 0.97 -22.45
N ASN A 113 -0.09 0.19 -23.41
CA ASN A 113 0.65 -0.14 -24.62
C ASN A 113 -0.31 -0.19 -25.82
N SER A 114 0.23 -0.11 -27.04
CA SER A 114 -0.55 -0.13 -28.27
C SER A 114 -0.92 -1.52 -28.78
N ALA A 115 -0.32 -2.57 -28.24
CA ALA A 115 -0.40 -3.92 -28.80
C ALA A 115 -1.48 -4.79 -28.17
N ARG A 116 -1.71 -4.70 -26.86
CA ARG A 116 -2.61 -5.60 -26.10
C ARG A 116 -3.21 -4.91 -24.89
N SER A 117 -4.50 -5.16 -24.64
CA SER A 117 -5.13 -4.79 -23.37
C SER A 117 -4.52 -5.58 -22.22
N ARG A 118 -4.41 -4.96 -21.05
CA ARG A 118 -3.92 -5.55 -19.80
C ARG A 118 -5.05 -5.64 -18.79
N ILE A 119 -5.16 -6.78 -18.12
CA ILE A 119 -6.10 -6.99 -17.01
C ILE A 119 -5.33 -7.33 -15.74
N SER A 120 -5.77 -6.78 -14.61
CA SER A 120 -5.27 -7.17 -13.30
C SER A 120 -6.36 -7.10 -12.23
N VAL A 121 -6.26 -7.95 -11.22
CA VAL A 121 -7.13 -7.97 -10.05
C VAL A 121 -6.28 -7.65 -8.82
N ALA A 122 -6.56 -6.52 -8.19
CA ALA A 122 -5.93 -6.12 -6.94
C ALA A 122 -6.88 -6.43 -5.77
N THR A 123 -6.36 -7.03 -4.71
CA THR A 123 -7.07 -7.21 -3.44
C THR A 123 -6.31 -6.50 -2.33
N LEU A 124 -6.87 -5.40 -1.84
CA LEU A 124 -6.30 -4.57 -0.78
C LEU A 124 -6.87 -5.03 0.56
N HIS A 125 -6.00 -5.33 1.51
CA HIS A 125 -6.36 -5.84 2.84
C HIS A 125 -5.95 -4.84 3.91
N SER A 126 -6.86 -4.55 4.84
CA SER A 126 -6.64 -3.63 5.95
C SER A 126 -7.39 -4.13 7.19
N LEU A 127 -7.21 -3.45 8.32
CA LEU A 127 -8.05 -3.63 9.51
C LEU A 127 -9.51 -3.21 9.24
N PRO A 128 -10.45 -3.45 10.18
CA PRO A 128 -11.82 -2.95 10.08
C PRO A 128 -11.83 -1.44 9.89
N CYS A 129 -12.82 -0.92 9.16
CA CYS A 129 -12.86 0.49 8.77
C CYS A 129 -12.95 1.44 9.97
N GLU A 130 -13.47 0.95 11.10
CA GLU A 130 -13.63 1.66 12.37
C GLU A 130 -12.34 1.70 13.19
N CYS A 131 -11.33 0.91 12.82
CA CYS A 131 -10.06 0.84 13.55
C CYS A 131 -9.16 2.02 13.20
N THR A 132 -8.63 2.67 14.25
CA THR A 132 -7.53 3.63 14.10
C THR A 132 -6.21 2.90 13.92
N ILE A 133 -5.51 3.23 12.84
CA ILE A 133 -4.14 2.80 12.58
C ILE A 133 -3.18 3.77 13.28
N ARG A 134 -2.26 3.20 14.05
CA ARG A 134 -1.23 3.93 14.78
C ARG A 134 0.12 3.21 14.67
N PRO A 135 1.25 3.93 14.70
CA PRO A 135 2.55 3.30 14.89
C PRO A 135 2.57 2.43 16.14
N SER A 136 3.02 1.19 16.01
CA SER A 136 3.09 0.24 17.13
C SER A 136 4.02 0.79 18.21
N SER A 137 3.52 0.82 19.44
CA SER A 137 4.27 1.28 20.63
C SER A 137 5.60 0.51 20.80
N LYS A 138 5.61 -0.78 20.44
CA LYS A 138 6.75 -1.70 20.50
C LYS A 138 7.84 -1.42 19.45
N LEU A 139 7.56 -0.59 18.45
CA LEU A 139 8.49 -0.26 17.37
C LEU A 139 9.01 1.20 17.43
N ILE A 140 8.65 1.91 18.52
CA ILE A 140 9.07 3.28 18.80
C ILE A 140 10.08 3.24 19.94
N ASP A 141 11.22 3.88 19.73
CA ASP A 141 12.29 4.04 20.73
C ASP A 141 13.07 5.33 20.47
N GLU A 142 14.14 5.58 21.24
CA GLU A 142 14.98 6.79 21.06
C GLU A 142 15.68 6.84 19.69
N SER A 143 16.00 5.67 19.11
CA SER A 143 16.65 5.55 17.79
C SER A 143 15.66 5.59 16.62
N ASN A 144 14.42 5.19 16.86
CA ASN A 144 13.31 5.24 15.92
C ASN A 144 12.09 5.93 16.57
N PRO A 145 12.13 7.26 16.76
CA PRO A 145 11.03 7.99 17.36
C PRO A 145 9.78 7.87 16.48
N ARG A 146 8.62 8.25 17.05
CA ARG A 146 7.36 8.21 16.33
C ARG A 146 7.43 9.09 15.07
N GLN A 147 7.19 8.49 13.90
CA GLN A 147 7.32 9.19 12.61
C GLN A 147 5.97 9.61 12.00
N TYR A 148 4.87 8.98 12.41
CA TYR A 148 3.55 9.19 11.79
C TYR A 148 2.47 9.54 12.82
N LYS A 149 1.48 10.32 12.40
CA LYS A 149 0.22 10.56 13.10
C LYS A 149 -0.66 9.31 13.04
N ASP A 150 -1.61 9.22 13.96
CA ASP A 150 -2.69 8.25 13.85
C ASP A 150 -3.53 8.55 12.59
N THR A 151 -4.12 7.53 12.01
CA THR A 151 -5.00 7.65 10.84
C THR A 151 -6.10 6.59 10.89
N ASP A 152 -7.13 6.78 10.07
CA ASP A 152 -8.21 5.83 9.91
C ASP A 152 -8.77 5.91 8.48
N PHE A 153 -9.80 5.11 8.20
CA PHE A 153 -10.44 5.11 6.88
C PHE A 153 -11.09 6.45 6.55
N ALA A 154 -11.68 7.13 7.54
CA ALA A 154 -12.32 8.44 7.35
C ALA A 154 -11.29 9.50 6.90
N SER A 155 -10.12 9.53 7.52
CA SER A 155 -9.01 10.41 7.14
C SER A 155 -8.52 10.14 5.71
N PHE A 156 -8.49 8.87 5.30
CA PHE A 156 -8.17 8.52 3.91
C PHE A 156 -9.26 9.00 2.94
N LEU A 157 -10.54 8.79 3.27
CA LEU A 157 -11.68 9.27 2.46
C LEU A 157 -11.69 10.80 2.31
N GLU A 158 -11.42 11.52 3.39
CA GLU A 158 -11.27 12.98 3.37
C GLU A 158 -10.11 13.40 2.45
N TYR A 159 -8.96 12.74 2.57
CA TYR A 159 -7.81 13.01 1.71
C TYR A 159 -8.11 12.71 0.23
N ILE A 160 -8.79 11.61 -0.09
CA ILE A 160 -9.09 11.31 -1.50
C ILE A 160 -10.15 12.24 -2.08
N SER A 161 -11.12 12.67 -1.27
CA SER A 161 -12.21 13.56 -1.69
C SER A 161 -11.87 15.05 -1.68
N SER A 162 -10.76 15.45 -1.05
CA SER A 162 -10.35 16.85 -1.01
C SER A 162 -10.10 17.41 -2.43
N CYS A 163 -10.74 18.53 -2.76
CA CYS A 163 -10.49 19.27 -4.00
C CYS A 163 -9.16 20.05 -3.99
N GLU A 164 -8.42 20.02 -2.87
CA GLU A 164 -7.13 20.68 -2.77
C GLU A 164 -6.10 20.01 -3.70
N PRO A 165 -5.22 20.80 -4.36
CA PRO A 165 -4.11 20.24 -5.11
C PRO A 165 -3.23 19.39 -4.19
N LYS A 166 -3.25 18.07 -4.38
CA LYS A 166 -2.46 17.13 -3.59
C LYS A 166 -0.99 17.27 -3.97
N LYS A 167 -0.25 18.03 -3.16
CA LYS A 167 1.19 18.26 -3.35
C LYS A 167 2.05 17.06 -3.00
N LYS A 168 1.51 16.12 -2.23
CA LYS A 168 2.19 14.92 -1.71
C LYS A 168 1.18 13.77 -1.61
N ASN A 169 1.65 12.52 -1.50
CA ASN A 169 0.76 11.35 -1.32
C ASN A 169 0.12 11.31 0.08
N PHE A 170 -0.81 10.38 0.30
CA PHE A 170 -1.53 10.26 1.57
C PHE A 170 -0.58 10.06 2.76
N LEU A 171 0.39 9.15 2.62
CA LEU A 171 1.38 8.83 3.64
C LEU A 171 2.18 10.08 4.08
N GLU A 172 2.60 10.92 3.14
CA GLU A 172 3.29 12.19 3.45
C GLU A 172 2.43 13.15 4.27
N SER A 173 1.11 13.14 4.09
CA SER A 173 0.19 13.95 4.92
C SER A 173 0.13 13.50 6.38
N ARG A 174 0.53 12.24 6.65
CA ARG A 174 0.52 11.63 7.99
C ARG A 174 1.87 11.70 8.68
N LYS A 175 2.96 12.02 7.97
CA LYS A 175 4.28 12.19 8.60
C LYS A 175 4.27 13.34 9.60
N LEU A 176 4.95 13.14 10.73
CA LEU A 176 5.24 14.19 11.70
C LEU A 176 6.42 15.01 11.17
N SER A 177 6.29 16.34 11.17
CA SER A 177 7.42 17.21 10.85
C SER A 177 8.48 17.06 11.96
N THR A 178 9.66 16.58 11.59
CA THR A 178 10.86 16.65 12.43
C THR A 178 11.44 18.05 12.43
#